data_AF-A0A7V2UJI3-F1
#
_entry.id   AF-A0A7V2UJI3-F1
#
_cell.length_a   1.000
_cell.length_b   1.000
_cell.length_c   1.000
_cell.angle_alpha   90.00
_cell.angle_beta   90.00
_cell.angle_gamma   90.00
#
_symmetry.space_group_name_H-M   'P 1'
#
loop_
_entity.id
_entity.type
_entity.pdbx_description
1 polymer ?
#
loop_
_entity_poly.entity_id
_entity_poly.type
_entity_poly.pdbx_seq_one_letter_code
_entity_poly.pdbx_strand_id
1 'polypeptide(L)'
;VLTRLKPHHLPGIPAEERTLQGWALWKTCLRGIIPSAVLIFAVLGSMGGLPGISNAICTPTEAGAMGAAGAFILAAMHRRLTWPLVRDAMRGTMRITSMVVFILIGSRVFSLVFQGVDGGKWIEHLLSDLPGGQIGFLIVVNIFIFFLAFFLDFFEIAFIILPLLGPVADKLGIDLIWFGVLLCVNMQTSFMHPPFGFALFYLRGISDSLFKNGALPKKVHSRDIYLGAVPFVLLQLVLVAIVIFVPQTVTVFLDKKVEVDLDKVEIPVVEQIDEDALSNSTDELLKELQGEAKEPQK
;
A
#
# COMPACT_ATOMS: atom_id res chain seq x y z
N VAL A 1 4.16 -14.68 -25.60
CA VAL A 1 3.33 -15.86 -25.99
C VAL A 1 2.67 -15.64 -27.34
N LEU A 2 1.92 -14.54 -27.56
CA LEU A 2 1.36 -14.16 -28.87
C LEU A 2 2.41 -13.98 -29.99
N THR A 3 3.58 -13.43 -29.68
CA THR A 3 4.72 -13.32 -30.62
C THR A 3 5.30 -14.66 -31.07
N ARG A 4 5.13 -15.73 -30.29
CA ARG A 4 5.53 -17.10 -30.66
C ARG A 4 4.43 -17.85 -31.41
N LEU A 5 3.16 -17.56 -31.14
CA LEU A 5 2.01 -18.27 -31.71
C LEU A 5 1.45 -17.63 -32.99
N LYS A 6 1.51 -16.29 -33.13
CA LYS A 6 1.12 -15.55 -34.34
C LYS A 6 2.08 -14.36 -34.58
N PRO A 7 3.26 -14.61 -35.16
CA PRO A 7 4.29 -13.59 -35.38
C PRO A 7 3.81 -12.40 -36.23
N HIS A 8 2.86 -12.63 -37.15
CA HIS A 8 2.35 -11.61 -38.06
C HIS A 8 1.46 -10.53 -37.41
N HIS A 9 0.92 -10.75 -36.20
CA HIS A 9 0.09 -9.76 -35.51
C HIS A 9 0.91 -8.72 -34.72
N LEU A 10 2.19 -9.00 -34.50
CA LEU A 10 3.15 -8.12 -33.84
C LEU A 10 4.42 -8.13 -34.70
N PRO A 11 4.41 -7.53 -35.90
CA PRO A 11 5.60 -7.46 -36.74
C PRO A 11 6.70 -6.80 -35.92
N GLY A 12 7.74 -7.58 -35.61
CA GLY A 12 8.92 -7.05 -34.93
C GLY A 12 9.54 -5.96 -35.81
N ILE A 13 10.17 -4.98 -35.18
CA ILE A 13 10.93 -3.94 -35.88
C ILE A 13 11.86 -4.63 -36.91
N PRO A 14 11.77 -4.26 -38.21
CA PRO A 14 12.56 -4.85 -39.28
C PRO A 14 14.03 -4.90 -38.88
N ALA A 15 14.76 -5.95 -39.28
CA ALA A 15 16.16 -6.12 -38.88
C ALA A 15 17.04 -4.90 -39.27
N GLU A 16 16.64 -4.17 -40.30
CA GLU A 16 17.26 -2.95 -40.82
C GLU A 16 17.01 -1.70 -39.96
N GLU A 17 15.92 -1.65 -39.19
CA GLU A 17 15.60 -0.56 -38.24
C GLU A 17 16.12 -0.83 -36.81
N ARG A 18 16.78 -1.98 -36.59
CA ARG A 18 17.38 -2.33 -35.30
C ARG A 18 18.68 -1.56 -35.11
N THR A 19 18.58 -0.38 -34.50
CA THR A 19 19.71 0.53 -34.25
C THR A 19 20.81 -0.06 -33.36
N LEU A 20 20.51 -1.01 -32.46
CA LEU A 20 21.47 -1.61 -31.52
C LEU A 20 21.21 -3.12 -31.34
N GLN A 21 22.26 -3.94 -31.42
CA GLN A 21 22.20 -5.39 -31.16
C GLN A 21 23.28 -5.80 -30.14
N GLY A 22 23.03 -6.89 -29.39
CA GLY A 22 23.99 -7.45 -28.44
C GLY A 22 24.19 -6.65 -27.15
N TRP A 23 25.43 -6.56 -26.68
CA TRP A 23 25.79 -5.92 -25.40
C TRP A 23 25.48 -4.42 -25.34
N ALA A 24 25.55 -3.71 -26.48
CA ALA A 24 25.23 -2.28 -26.53
C ALA A 24 23.75 -1.98 -26.30
N LEU A 25 22.86 -2.88 -26.76
CA LEU A 25 21.43 -2.82 -26.45
C LEU A 25 21.19 -3.13 -24.97
N TRP A 26 21.80 -4.20 -24.45
CA TRP A 26 21.73 -4.56 -23.04
C TRP A 26 22.21 -3.42 -22.13
N LYS A 27 23.33 -2.77 -22.45
CA LYS A 27 23.86 -1.64 -21.69
C LYS A 27 22.88 -0.46 -21.68
N THR A 28 22.23 -0.17 -22.80
CA THR A 28 21.23 0.90 -22.89
C THR A 28 19.98 0.59 -22.08
N CYS A 29 19.46 -0.64 -22.20
CA CYS A 29 18.31 -1.11 -21.41
C CYS A 29 18.62 -1.14 -19.91
N LEU A 30 19.76 -1.71 -19.51
CA LEU A 30 20.21 -1.77 -18.11
C LEU A 30 20.41 -0.37 -17.53
N ARG A 31 20.96 0.57 -18.30
CA ARG A 31 21.13 1.97 -17.85
C ARG A 31 19.80 2.68 -17.59
N GLY A 32 18.70 2.25 -18.23
CA GLY A 32 17.35 2.75 -17.94
C GLY A 32 16.66 1.99 -16.81
N ILE A 33 16.78 0.67 -16.77
CA ILE A 33 16.07 -0.20 -15.83
C ILE A 33 16.71 -0.17 -14.44
N ILE A 34 18.05 -0.23 -14.35
CA ILE A 34 18.76 -0.33 -13.06
C ILE A 34 18.41 0.84 -12.13
N PRO A 35 18.44 2.12 -12.57
CA PRO A 35 18.10 3.23 -11.68
C PRO A 35 16.66 3.14 -11.13
N SER A 36 15.69 2.81 -11.98
CA SER A 36 14.30 2.63 -11.56
C SER A 36 14.13 1.40 -10.65
N ALA A 37 14.81 0.30 -10.94
CA ALA A 37 14.81 -0.89 -10.11
C ALA A 37 15.39 -0.58 -8.73
N VAL A 38 16.53 0.11 -8.64
CA VAL A 38 17.14 0.54 -7.38
C VAL A 38 16.17 1.38 -6.55
N LEU A 39 15.41 2.28 -7.15
CA LEU A 39 14.35 3.01 -6.44
C LEU A 39 13.26 2.09 -5.90
N ILE A 40 12.77 1.16 -6.73
CA ILE A 40 11.73 0.20 -6.32
C ILE A 40 12.22 -0.65 -5.15
N PHE A 41 13.44 -1.18 -5.24
CA PHE A 41 14.06 -1.96 -4.18
C PHE A 41 14.33 -1.11 -2.93
N ALA A 42 14.70 0.15 -3.06
CA ALA A 42 14.89 1.04 -1.91
C ALA A 42 13.57 1.28 -1.17
N VAL A 43 12.49 1.58 -1.89
CA VAL A 43 11.16 1.82 -1.29
C VAL A 43 10.57 0.53 -0.73
N LEU A 44 10.42 -0.51 -1.55
CA LEU A 44 9.83 -1.78 -1.10
C LEU A 44 10.69 -2.48 -0.04
N GLY A 45 12.01 -2.36 -0.15
CA GLY A 45 12.94 -2.94 0.83
C GLY A 45 12.87 -2.23 2.17
N SER A 46 12.74 -0.90 2.20
CA SER A 46 12.58 -0.16 3.45
C SER A 46 11.30 -0.50 4.19
N MET A 47 10.26 -0.94 3.48
CA MET A 47 8.98 -1.36 4.04
C MET A 47 8.98 -2.83 4.49
N GLY A 48 10.09 -3.57 4.34
CA GLY A 48 10.12 -5.01 4.62
C GLY A 48 9.28 -5.85 3.65
N GLY A 49 8.94 -5.31 2.47
CA GLY A 49 8.12 -6.01 1.46
C GLY A 49 8.93 -6.88 0.50
N LEU A 50 10.25 -6.96 0.67
CA LEU A 50 11.13 -7.74 -0.20
C LEU A 50 11.36 -9.16 0.34
N PRO A 51 11.49 -10.16 -0.55
CA PRO A 51 11.83 -11.52 -0.13
C PRO A 51 13.15 -11.52 0.66
N GLY A 52 13.10 -11.95 1.93
CA GLY A 52 14.26 -12.02 2.82
C GLY A 52 14.48 -10.83 3.74
N ILE A 53 13.62 -9.80 3.71
CA ILE A 53 13.66 -8.67 4.65
C ILE A 53 12.38 -8.68 5.49
N SER A 54 12.45 -9.23 6.70
CA SER A 54 11.28 -9.30 7.60
C SER A 54 11.12 -8.07 8.49
N ASN A 55 12.13 -7.20 8.56
CA ASN A 55 12.09 -5.98 9.39
C ASN A 55 11.81 -4.76 8.51
N ALA A 56 10.67 -4.11 8.73
CA ALA A 56 10.40 -2.80 8.16
C ALA A 56 11.27 -1.75 8.85
N ILE A 57 12.10 -1.06 8.07
CA ILE A 57 13.00 0.00 8.53
C ILE A 57 12.25 1.34 8.58
N CYS A 58 11.33 1.53 7.64
CA CYS A 58 10.58 2.77 7.45
C CYS A 58 9.09 2.50 7.40
N THR A 59 8.30 3.42 7.97
CA THR A 59 6.85 3.45 7.80
C THR A 59 6.49 3.78 6.33
N PRO A 60 5.26 3.50 5.86
CA PRO A 60 4.86 3.78 4.48
C PRO A 60 5.08 5.24 4.05
N THR A 61 4.90 6.20 4.97
CA THR A 61 5.14 7.63 4.72
C THR A 61 6.63 7.94 4.52
N GLU A 62 7.49 7.34 5.35
CA GLU A 62 8.96 7.50 5.26
C GLU A 62 9.52 6.80 4.02
N ALA A 63 8.99 5.62 3.67
CA ALA A 63 9.33 4.92 2.44
C ALA A 63 8.97 5.76 1.20
N GLY A 64 7.83 6.45 1.22
CA GLY A 64 7.46 7.43 0.19
C GLY A 64 8.45 8.60 0.09
N ALA A 65 8.91 9.13 1.23
CA ALA A 65 9.93 10.18 1.27
C ALA A 65 11.26 9.70 0.68
N MET A 66 11.67 8.44 0.95
CA MET A 66 12.86 7.86 0.32
C MET A 66 12.73 7.73 -1.19
N GLY A 67 11.54 7.34 -1.69
CA GLY A 67 11.26 7.30 -3.12
C GLY A 67 11.40 8.67 -3.79
N ALA A 68 10.88 9.72 -3.14
CA ALA A 68 11.02 11.09 -3.62
C ALA A 68 12.49 11.56 -3.59
N ALA A 69 13.20 11.32 -2.50
CA ALA A 69 14.63 11.65 -2.37
C ALA A 69 15.46 10.94 -3.44
N GLY A 70 15.20 9.65 -3.68
CA GLY A 70 15.84 8.89 -4.74
C GLY A 70 15.54 9.42 -6.14
N ALA A 71 14.31 9.85 -6.40
CA ALA A 71 13.95 10.50 -7.67
C ALA A 71 14.71 11.82 -7.89
N PHE A 72 14.88 12.62 -6.83
CA PHE A 72 15.70 13.84 -6.87
C PHE A 72 17.17 13.53 -7.17
N ILE A 73 17.75 12.52 -6.51
CA ILE A 73 19.12 12.08 -6.75
C ILE A 73 19.29 11.64 -8.21
N LEU A 74 18.36 10.85 -8.75
CA LEU A 74 18.42 10.42 -10.14
C LEU A 74 18.26 11.57 -11.13
N ALA A 75 17.35 12.50 -10.88
CA ALA A 75 17.22 13.70 -11.70
C ALA A 75 18.51 14.54 -11.70
N ALA A 76 19.20 14.63 -10.56
CA ALA A 76 20.48 15.30 -10.43
C ALA A 76 21.60 14.56 -11.19
N MET A 77 21.68 13.24 -11.06
CA MET A 77 22.65 12.39 -11.79
C MET A 77 22.49 12.52 -13.31
N HIS A 78 21.25 12.61 -13.79
CA HIS A 78 20.94 12.84 -15.20
C HIS A 78 21.09 14.31 -15.64
N ARG A 79 21.49 15.22 -14.74
CA ARG A 79 21.62 16.67 -14.98
C ARG A 79 20.35 17.32 -15.53
N ARG A 80 19.18 16.81 -15.14
CA ARG A 80 17.86 17.32 -15.53
C ARG A 80 17.14 18.05 -14.40
N LEU A 81 17.74 18.07 -13.21
CA LEU A 81 17.17 18.76 -12.06
C LEU A 81 17.27 20.28 -12.24
N THR A 82 16.16 20.92 -12.60
CA THR A 82 16.06 22.37 -12.75
C THR A 82 15.00 22.93 -11.81
N TRP A 83 15.18 24.17 -11.34
CA TRP A 83 14.21 24.81 -10.45
C TRP A 83 12.78 24.87 -11.01
N PRO A 84 12.57 25.16 -12.32
CA PRO A 84 11.23 25.09 -12.92
C PRO A 84 10.61 23.69 -12.81
N LEU A 85 11.38 22.62 -13.11
CA LEU A 85 10.91 21.24 -13.01
C LEU A 85 10.48 20.89 -11.58
N VAL A 86 11.29 21.28 -10.58
CA VAL A 86 10.97 21.05 -9.17
C VAL A 86 9.71 21.81 -8.76
N ARG A 87 9.58 23.08 -9.16
CA ARG A 87 8.41 23.91 -8.86
C ARG A 87 7.13 23.33 -9.47
N ASP A 88 7.19 22.85 -10.70
CA ASP A 88 6.04 22.28 -11.39
C ASP A 88 5.65 20.93 -10.77
N ALA A 89 6.63 20.09 -10.42
CA ALA A 89 6.39 18.86 -9.66
C ALA A 89 5.73 19.15 -8.30
N MET A 90 6.26 20.09 -7.51
CA MET A 90 5.69 20.48 -6.22
C MET A 90 4.26 21.01 -6.33
N ARG A 91 3.96 21.85 -7.33
CA ARG A 91 2.59 22.36 -7.56
C ARG A 91 1.62 21.23 -7.93
N GLY A 92 2.06 20.29 -8.77
CA GLY A 92 1.28 19.11 -9.13
C GLY A 92 0.95 18.26 -7.91
N THR A 93 1.97 17.94 -7.11
CA THR A 93 1.80 17.19 -5.85
C THR A 93 0.88 17.92 -4.88
N MET A 94 1.12 19.23 -4.64
CA MET A 94 0.31 20.03 -3.72
C MET A 94 -1.16 20.06 -4.12
N ARG A 95 -1.47 20.20 -5.42
CA ARG A 95 -2.86 20.20 -5.90
C ARG A 95 -3.58 18.89 -5.58
N ILE A 96 -2.94 17.75 -5.86
CA ILE A 96 -3.51 16.43 -5.59
C ILE A 96 -3.67 16.23 -4.08
N THR A 97 -2.63 16.54 -3.30
CA THR A 97 -2.68 16.44 -1.83
C THR A 97 -3.76 17.33 -1.22
N SER A 98 -3.93 18.57 -1.69
CA SER A 98 -4.98 19.47 -1.20
C SER A 98 -6.38 18.92 -1.48
N MET A 99 -6.60 18.30 -2.65
CA MET A 99 -7.86 17.63 -2.96
C MET A 99 -8.14 16.49 -1.97
N VAL A 100 -7.14 15.61 -1.75
CA VAL A 100 -7.25 14.48 -0.81
C VAL A 100 -7.49 14.95 0.62
N VAL A 101 -6.78 15.99 1.09
CA VAL A 101 -6.97 16.54 2.45
C VAL A 101 -8.37 17.11 2.63
N PHE A 102 -8.90 17.82 1.64
CA PHE A 102 -10.26 18.36 1.72
C PHE A 102 -11.31 17.26 1.84
N ILE A 103 -11.13 16.17 1.09
CA ILE A 103 -12.03 15.01 1.18
C ILE A 103 -11.85 14.28 2.52
N LEU A 104 -10.63 14.18 3.04
CA LEU A 104 -10.38 13.62 4.36
C LEU A 104 -11.15 14.40 5.44
N ILE A 105 -11.13 15.74 5.40
CA ILE A 105 -11.91 16.58 6.32
C ILE A 105 -13.41 16.25 6.21
N GLY A 106 -13.97 16.22 5.00
CA GLY A 106 -15.38 15.85 4.78
C GLY A 106 -15.73 14.45 5.27
N SER A 107 -14.88 13.46 4.99
CA SER A 107 -15.04 12.07 5.42
C SER A 107 -15.01 11.93 6.95
N ARG A 108 -14.22 12.74 7.65
CA ARG A 108 -14.14 12.71 9.12
C ARG A 108 -15.41 13.28 9.74
N VAL A 109 -15.92 14.38 9.21
CA VAL A 109 -17.20 14.93 9.66
C VAL A 109 -18.33 13.93 9.40
N PHE A 110 -18.38 13.34 8.20
CA PHE A 110 -19.36 12.31 7.87
C PHE A 110 -19.25 11.11 8.81
N SER A 111 -18.06 10.55 8.98
CA SER A 111 -17.85 9.36 9.82
C SER A 111 -18.23 9.61 11.27
N LEU A 112 -17.89 10.79 11.83
CA LEU A 112 -18.26 11.16 13.19
C LEU A 112 -19.77 11.31 13.36
N VAL A 113 -20.45 12.00 12.45
CA VAL A 113 -21.92 12.15 12.50
C VAL A 113 -22.60 10.81 12.30
N PHE A 114 -22.14 10.03 11.31
CA PHE A 114 -22.70 8.73 10.98
C PHE A 114 -22.57 7.73 12.14
N GLN A 115 -21.41 7.69 12.81
CA GLN A 115 -21.23 6.89 14.02
C GLN A 115 -22.07 7.46 15.18
N GLY A 116 -22.17 8.78 15.30
CA GLY A 116 -22.97 9.45 16.33
C GLY A 116 -24.48 9.20 16.23
N VAL A 117 -25.00 8.89 15.04
CA VAL A 117 -26.40 8.49 14.82
C VAL A 117 -26.60 6.97 14.77
N ASP A 118 -25.64 6.19 15.26
CA ASP A 118 -25.67 4.72 15.24
C ASP A 118 -25.77 4.12 13.83
N GLY A 119 -25.30 4.84 12.81
CA GLY A 119 -25.38 4.36 11.42
C GLY A 119 -24.64 3.04 11.20
N GLY A 120 -23.60 2.76 11.97
CA GLY A 120 -22.89 1.47 11.94
C GLY A 120 -23.81 0.30 12.30
N LYS A 121 -24.68 0.47 13.31
CA LYS A 121 -25.69 -0.53 13.68
C LYS A 121 -26.78 -0.65 12.61
N TRP A 122 -27.13 0.44 11.94
CA TRP A 122 -28.10 0.39 10.84
C TRP A 122 -27.58 -0.47 9.68
N ILE A 123 -26.33 -0.26 9.26
CA ILE A 123 -25.70 -1.10 8.22
C ILE A 123 -25.51 -2.53 8.70
N GLU A 124 -25.13 -2.72 9.97
CA GLU A 124 -25.02 -4.05 10.57
C GLU A 124 -26.32 -4.85 10.40
N HIS A 125 -27.48 -4.30 10.77
CA HIS A 125 -28.76 -4.98 10.56
C HIS A 125 -29.04 -5.24 9.08
N LEU A 126 -28.86 -4.24 8.23
CA LEU A 126 -29.11 -4.33 6.79
C LEU A 126 -28.26 -5.41 6.12
N LEU A 127 -27.04 -5.62 6.60
CA LEU A 127 -26.10 -6.60 6.06
C LEU A 127 -26.14 -7.97 6.78
N SER A 128 -26.56 -8.02 8.05
CA SER A 128 -26.76 -9.27 8.78
C SER A 128 -28.00 -10.04 8.31
N ASP A 129 -28.98 -9.33 7.76
CA ASP A 129 -30.18 -9.91 7.14
C ASP A 129 -29.90 -10.49 5.74
N LEU A 130 -28.69 -10.30 5.19
CA LEU A 130 -28.35 -10.84 3.87
C LEU A 130 -28.10 -12.37 3.94
N PRO A 131 -28.70 -13.15 3.03
CA PRO A 131 -28.41 -14.57 2.94
C PRO A 131 -26.96 -14.79 2.47
N GLY A 132 -26.24 -15.71 3.14
CA GLY A 132 -24.90 -16.15 2.72
C GLY A 132 -23.76 -15.88 3.70
N GLY A 133 -24.04 -15.35 4.91
CA GLY A 133 -23.03 -15.19 5.97
C GLY A 133 -21.82 -14.36 5.51
N GLN A 134 -20.61 -14.79 5.89
CA GLN A 134 -19.35 -14.10 5.55
C GLN A 134 -19.15 -13.92 4.03
N ILE A 135 -19.42 -14.96 3.24
CA ILE A 135 -19.20 -14.93 1.79
C ILE A 135 -20.23 -14.03 1.09
N GLY A 136 -21.50 -14.11 1.50
CA GLY A 136 -22.56 -13.25 0.98
C GLY A 136 -22.28 -11.77 1.22
N PHE A 137 -21.85 -11.44 2.44
CA PHE A 137 -21.39 -10.09 2.79
C PHE A 137 -20.27 -9.61 1.87
N LEU A 138 -19.21 -10.44 1.68
CA LEU A 138 -18.08 -10.07 0.83
C LEU A 138 -18.49 -9.82 -0.62
N ILE A 139 -19.36 -10.66 -1.19
CA ILE A 139 -19.82 -10.48 -2.58
C ILE A 139 -20.58 -9.16 -2.71
N VAL A 140 -21.53 -8.89 -1.82
CA VAL A 140 -22.36 -7.67 -1.88
C VAL A 140 -21.50 -6.43 -1.70
N VAL A 141 -20.61 -6.41 -0.71
CA VAL A 141 -19.69 -5.30 -0.46
C VAL A 141 -18.76 -5.07 -1.65
N ASN A 142 -18.26 -6.13 -2.28
CA ASN A 142 -17.39 -5.98 -3.44
C ASN A 142 -18.11 -5.42 -4.66
N ILE A 143 -19.32 -5.88 -4.93
CA ILE A 143 -20.13 -5.33 -6.01
C ILE A 143 -20.45 -3.86 -5.72
N PHE A 144 -20.84 -3.54 -4.49
CA PHE A 144 -21.12 -2.17 -4.07
C PHE A 144 -19.90 -1.26 -4.26
N ILE A 145 -18.72 -1.67 -3.79
CA ILE A 145 -17.48 -0.90 -3.92
C ILE A 145 -17.02 -0.83 -5.37
N PHE A 146 -17.19 -1.90 -6.16
CA PHE A 146 -16.86 -1.88 -7.59
C PHE A 146 -17.61 -0.78 -8.33
N PHE A 147 -18.92 -0.63 -8.09
CA PHE A 147 -19.70 0.46 -8.68
C PHE A 147 -19.34 1.83 -8.10
N LEU A 148 -19.09 1.91 -6.79
CA LEU A 148 -18.74 3.17 -6.16
C LEU A 148 -17.38 3.70 -6.63
N ALA A 149 -16.44 2.79 -6.90
CA ALA A 149 -15.12 3.07 -7.45
C ALA A 149 -15.15 3.65 -8.88
N PHE A 150 -16.32 3.73 -9.52
CA PHE A 150 -16.49 4.48 -10.76
C PHE A 150 -16.43 5.98 -10.50
N PHE A 151 -16.87 6.42 -9.33
CA PHE A 151 -17.05 7.84 -9.00
C PHE A 151 -16.06 8.32 -7.94
N LEU A 152 -15.61 7.44 -7.05
CA LEU A 152 -14.74 7.76 -5.94
C LEU A 152 -13.34 7.15 -6.15
N ASP A 153 -12.30 7.92 -5.82
CA ASP A 153 -10.92 7.44 -5.81
C ASP A 153 -10.61 6.63 -4.54
N PHE A 154 -9.42 6.03 -4.52
CA PHE A 154 -9.02 5.06 -3.50
C PHE A 154 -9.06 5.66 -2.09
N PHE A 155 -8.59 6.89 -1.93
CA PHE A 155 -8.54 7.53 -0.62
C PHE A 155 -9.95 7.79 -0.06
N GLU A 156 -10.91 8.12 -0.91
CA GLU A 156 -12.28 8.45 -0.57
C GLU A 156 -13.03 7.23 -0.07
N ILE A 157 -12.89 6.11 -0.79
CA ILE A 157 -13.47 4.83 -0.35
C ILE A 157 -12.80 4.37 0.94
N ALA A 158 -11.47 4.47 1.04
CA ALA A 158 -10.75 4.08 2.25
C ALA A 158 -11.11 4.93 3.48
N PHE A 159 -11.43 6.21 3.31
CA PHE A 159 -11.77 7.08 4.45
C PHE A 159 -13.27 7.17 4.76
N ILE A 160 -14.16 6.89 3.80
CA ILE A 160 -15.62 6.96 4.00
C ILE A 160 -16.20 5.57 4.23
N ILE A 161 -15.85 4.59 3.39
CA ILE A 161 -16.49 3.29 3.32
C ILE A 161 -15.81 2.26 4.21
N LEU A 162 -14.49 2.29 4.35
CA LEU A 162 -13.78 1.33 5.21
C LEU A 162 -14.16 1.48 6.70
N PRO A 163 -14.23 2.68 7.30
CA PRO A 163 -14.66 2.83 8.70
C PRO A 163 -16.11 2.41 8.93
N LEU A 164 -16.91 2.42 7.85
CA LEU A 164 -18.30 2.04 7.83
C LEU A 164 -18.47 0.52 7.82
N LEU A 165 -17.71 -0.18 6.97
CA LEU A 165 -17.83 -1.63 6.76
C LEU A 165 -16.92 -2.44 7.68
N GLY A 166 -15.80 -1.88 8.13
CA GLY A 166 -14.80 -2.56 8.97
C GLY A 166 -15.39 -3.17 10.24
N PRO A 167 -16.13 -2.41 11.08
CA PRO A 167 -16.76 -2.95 12.29
C PRO A 167 -17.77 -4.06 12.00
N VAL A 168 -18.47 -3.99 10.87
CA VAL A 168 -19.44 -5.02 10.47
C VAL A 168 -18.71 -6.30 10.03
N ALA A 169 -17.61 -6.16 9.27
CA ALA A 169 -16.77 -7.28 8.85
C ALA A 169 -16.15 -8.01 10.06
N ASP A 170 -15.62 -7.26 11.03
CA ASP A 170 -15.02 -7.81 12.25
C ASP A 170 -16.03 -8.61 13.09
N LYS A 171 -17.25 -8.06 13.27
CA LYS A 171 -18.35 -8.76 13.96
C LYS A 171 -18.82 -10.04 13.25
N LEU A 172 -18.78 -10.06 11.92
CA LEU A 172 -19.06 -11.28 11.14
C LEU A 172 -17.93 -12.31 11.23
N GLY A 173 -16.83 -12.01 11.94
CA GLY A 173 -15.67 -12.88 12.09
C GLY A 173 -14.82 -12.95 10.82
N ILE A 174 -14.90 -11.93 9.96
CA ILE A 174 -14.08 -11.82 8.76
C ILE A 174 -12.73 -11.24 9.15
N ASP A 175 -11.65 -11.89 8.74
CA ASP A 175 -10.31 -11.37 8.92
C ASP A 175 -10.16 -10.02 8.19
N LEU A 176 -9.82 -8.96 8.94
CA LEU A 176 -9.71 -7.60 8.43
C LEU A 176 -8.60 -7.43 7.39
N ILE A 177 -7.56 -8.27 7.43
CA ILE A 177 -6.48 -8.25 6.44
C ILE A 177 -6.99 -8.85 5.13
N TRP A 178 -7.68 -9.99 5.19
CA TRP A 178 -8.33 -10.58 4.03
C TRP A 178 -9.33 -9.59 3.41
N PHE A 179 -10.18 -8.97 4.23
CA PHE A 179 -11.12 -7.94 3.78
C PHE A 179 -10.40 -6.76 3.11
N GLY A 180 -9.37 -6.21 3.76
CA GLY A 180 -8.59 -5.08 3.24
C GLY A 180 -7.89 -5.40 1.92
N VAL A 181 -7.26 -6.57 1.79
CA VAL A 181 -6.61 -7.00 0.54
C VAL A 181 -7.63 -7.14 -0.57
N LEU A 182 -8.79 -7.71 -0.27
CA LEU A 182 -9.86 -7.90 -1.24
C LEU A 182 -10.40 -6.55 -1.75
N LEU A 183 -10.58 -5.57 -0.84
CA LEU A 183 -10.90 -4.20 -1.23
C LEU A 183 -9.79 -3.58 -2.09
N CYS A 184 -8.52 -3.71 -1.72
CA CYS A 184 -7.40 -3.20 -2.50
C CYS A 184 -7.37 -3.78 -3.92
N VAL A 185 -7.60 -5.09 -4.07
CA VAL A 185 -7.64 -5.76 -5.38
C VAL A 185 -8.84 -5.27 -6.19
N ASN A 186 -10.01 -5.14 -5.58
CA ASN A 186 -11.19 -4.62 -6.26
C ASN A 186 -10.97 -3.17 -6.72
N MET A 187 -10.47 -2.31 -5.84
CA MET A 187 -10.26 -0.88 -6.14
C MET A 187 -9.23 -0.63 -7.24
N GLN A 188 -8.33 -1.56 -7.54
CA GLN A 188 -7.44 -1.45 -8.71
C GLN A 188 -8.21 -1.40 -10.04
N THR A 189 -9.44 -1.95 -10.11
CA THR A 189 -10.25 -1.87 -11.33
C THR A 189 -10.61 -0.44 -11.70
N SER A 190 -10.72 0.47 -10.73
CA SER A 190 -11.12 1.87 -10.95
C SER A 190 -10.22 2.61 -11.93
N PHE A 191 -8.92 2.28 -11.94
CA PHE A 191 -7.93 2.87 -12.85
C PHE A 191 -8.05 2.35 -14.29
N MET A 192 -8.81 1.28 -14.52
CA MET A 192 -8.88 0.53 -15.78
C MET A 192 -10.22 0.64 -16.52
N HIS A 193 -11.21 1.38 -16.00
CA HIS A 193 -12.46 1.64 -16.73
C HIS A 193 -12.91 3.12 -16.60
N PRO A 194 -13.64 3.68 -17.58
CA PRO A 194 -14.26 5.00 -17.44
C PRO A 194 -15.26 5.04 -16.26
N PRO A 195 -15.52 6.19 -15.62
CA PRO A 195 -15.05 7.56 -15.93
C PRO A 195 -13.74 7.96 -15.20
N PHE A 196 -13.25 7.15 -14.25
CA PHE A 196 -12.07 7.46 -13.44
C PHE A 196 -10.76 6.88 -13.99
N GLY A 197 -10.81 6.03 -15.02
CA GLY A 197 -9.68 5.29 -15.59
C GLY A 197 -8.50 6.13 -16.09
N PHE A 198 -7.72 6.69 -15.16
CA PHE A 198 -6.62 7.61 -15.42
C PHE A 198 -5.57 6.98 -16.32
N ALA A 199 -5.34 5.67 -16.18
CA ALA A 199 -4.42 4.95 -17.06
C ALA A 199 -4.90 4.97 -18.52
N LEU A 200 -6.22 4.84 -18.75
CA LEU A 200 -6.81 4.90 -20.09
C LEU A 200 -6.71 6.31 -20.69
N PHE A 201 -6.97 7.34 -19.89
CA PHE A 201 -6.85 8.74 -20.35
C PHE A 201 -5.40 9.15 -20.57
N TYR A 202 -4.47 8.65 -19.76
CA TYR A 202 -3.04 8.84 -19.95
C TYR A 202 -2.57 8.20 -21.26
N LEU A 203 -2.96 6.94 -21.52
CA LEU A 203 -2.70 6.26 -22.79
C LEU A 203 -3.33 7.00 -23.97
N ARG A 204 -4.54 7.56 -23.80
CA ARG A 204 -5.18 8.38 -24.83
C ARG A 204 -4.41 9.67 -25.09
N GLY A 205 -3.90 10.33 -24.05
CA GLY A 205 -3.10 11.54 -24.16
C GLY A 205 -1.76 11.30 -24.86
N ILE A 206 -1.04 10.24 -24.45
CA ILE A 206 0.21 9.84 -25.09
C ILE A 206 0.00 9.42 -26.54
N SER A 207 -1.01 8.59 -26.81
CA SER A 207 -1.30 8.14 -28.18
C SER A 207 -1.65 9.32 -29.10
N ASP A 208 -2.34 10.35 -28.59
CA ASP A 208 -2.59 11.58 -29.36
C ASP A 208 -1.30 12.36 -29.64
N SER A 209 -0.43 12.50 -28.61
CA SER A 209 0.87 13.17 -28.74
C SER A 209 1.79 12.46 -29.73
N LEU A 210 1.90 11.13 -29.63
CA LEU A 210 2.71 10.31 -30.54
C LEU A 210 2.18 10.36 -31.98
N PHE A 211 0.86 10.42 -32.17
CA PHE A 211 0.27 10.61 -33.49
C PHE A 211 0.59 11.99 -34.06
N LYS A 212 0.48 13.07 -33.27
CA LYS A 212 0.84 14.43 -33.69
C LYS A 212 2.33 14.58 -34.03
N ASN A 213 3.19 13.85 -33.33
CA ASN A 213 4.64 13.83 -33.57
C ASN A 213 5.07 12.89 -34.70
N GLY A 214 4.12 12.26 -35.42
CA GLY A 214 4.39 11.37 -36.56
C GLY A 214 4.93 9.98 -36.21
N ALA A 215 5.07 9.66 -34.92
CA ALA A 215 5.59 8.36 -34.45
C ALA A 215 4.55 7.22 -34.59
N LEU A 216 3.26 7.56 -34.66
CA LEU A 216 2.17 6.59 -34.91
C LEU A 216 1.61 6.76 -36.33
N PRO A 217 1.52 5.69 -37.13
CA PRO A 217 1.00 5.74 -38.49
C PRO A 217 -0.53 5.94 -38.53
N LYS A 218 -1.23 5.62 -37.44
CA LYS A 218 -2.69 5.73 -37.35
C LYS A 218 -3.12 6.29 -35.98
N LYS A 219 -4.16 7.12 -35.99
CA LYS A 219 -4.79 7.64 -34.77
C LYS A 219 -5.47 6.50 -34.02
N VAL A 220 -5.11 6.32 -32.75
CA VAL A 220 -5.76 5.35 -31.85
C VAL A 220 -7.04 5.98 -31.32
N HIS A 221 -8.18 5.32 -31.52
CA HIS A 221 -9.45 5.81 -31.00
C HIS A 221 -9.63 5.40 -29.53
N SER A 222 -10.35 6.20 -28.75
CA SER A 222 -10.63 5.89 -27.34
C SER A 222 -11.32 4.53 -27.18
N ARG A 223 -12.17 4.14 -28.14
CA ARG A 223 -12.81 2.82 -28.17
C ARG A 223 -11.78 1.68 -28.18
N ASP A 224 -10.71 1.81 -28.94
CA ASP A 224 -9.70 0.75 -29.06
C ASP A 224 -8.94 0.57 -27.73
N ILE A 225 -8.71 1.68 -27.02
CA ILE A 225 -8.11 1.68 -25.68
C ILE A 225 -9.07 1.03 -24.67
N TYR A 226 -10.37 1.36 -24.72
CA TYR A 226 -11.37 0.80 -23.80
C TYR A 226 -11.59 -0.70 -24.04
N LEU A 227 -11.71 -1.12 -25.30
CA LEU A 227 -11.79 -2.55 -25.65
C LEU A 227 -10.51 -3.30 -25.24
N GLY A 228 -9.35 -2.64 -25.33
CA GLY A 228 -8.09 -3.20 -24.83
C GLY A 228 -8.04 -3.38 -23.31
N ALA A 229 -8.80 -2.59 -22.55
CA ALA A 229 -8.84 -2.65 -21.09
C ALA A 229 -9.79 -3.71 -20.54
N VAL A 230 -10.88 -4.03 -21.27
CA VAL A 230 -11.90 -5.01 -20.84
C VAL A 230 -11.30 -6.36 -20.42
N PRO A 231 -10.35 -6.98 -21.16
CA PRO A 231 -9.74 -8.24 -20.74
C PRO A 231 -9.01 -8.15 -19.39
N PHE A 232 -8.38 -7.01 -19.09
CA PHE A 232 -7.69 -6.79 -17.81
C PHE A 232 -8.68 -6.60 -16.66
N VAL A 233 -9.77 -5.87 -16.89
CA VAL A 233 -10.85 -5.76 -15.91
C VAL A 233 -11.47 -7.12 -15.61
N LEU A 234 -11.72 -7.95 -16.64
CA LEU A 234 -12.23 -9.30 -16.44
C LEU A 234 -11.26 -10.19 -15.64
N LEU A 235 -9.97 -10.13 -15.95
CA LEU A 235 -8.95 -10.85 -15.17
C LEU A 235 -8.92 -10.37 -13.70
N GLN A 236 -9.11 -9.08 -13.46
CA GLN A 236 -9.17 -8.53 -12.11
C GLN A 236 -10.43 -9.02 -11.36
N LEU A 237 -11.58 -9.06 -12.03
CA LEU A 237 -12.81 -9.60 -11.43
C LEU A 237 -12.67 -11.10 -11.13
N VAL A 238 -12.00 -11.85 -11.99
CA VAL A 238 -11.65 -13.26 -11.73
C VAL A 238 -10.73 -13.37 -10.51
N LEU A 239 -9.73 -12.50 -10.38
CA LEU A 239 -8.85 -12.46 -9.21
C LEU A 239 -9.65 -12.16 -7.92
N VAL A 240 -10.57 -11.19 -7.95
CA VAL A 240 -11.47 -10.89 -6.82
C VAL A 240 -12.30 -12.12 -6.45
N ALA A 241 -12.88 -12.81 -7.44
CA ALA A 241 -13.64 -14.02 -7.20
C ALA A 241 -12.78 -15.12 -6.55
N ILE A 242 -11.55 -15.33 -7.04
CA ILE A 242 -10.60 -16.28 -6.45
C ILE A 242 -10.31 -15.91 -5.00
N VAL A 243 -10.05 -14.64 -4.70
CA VAL A 243 -9.78 -14.18 -3.32
C VAL A 243 -10.99 -14.35 -2.40
N ILE A 244 -12.22 -14.20 -2.91
CA ILE A 244 -13.46 -14.46 -2.15
C ILE A 244 -13.61 -15.95 -1.82
N PHE A 245 -13.41 -16.85 -2.79
CA PHE A 245 -13.65 -18.28 -2.58
C PHE A 245 -12.45 -19.03 -1.98
N VAL A 246 -11.25 -18.48 -2.10
CA VAL A 246 -10.00 -19.06 -1.60
C VAL A 246 -9.30 -18.04 -0.70
N PRO A 247 -9.77 -17.84 0.56
CA PRO A 247 -9.17 -16.89 1.51
C PRO A 247 -7.70 -17.22 1.82
N GLN A 248 -7.34 -18.50 1.71
CA GLN A 248 -5.97 -19.00 1.88
C GLN A 248 -4.97 -18.29 0.97
N THR A 249 -5.39 -17.81 -0.21
CA THR A 249 -4.49 -17.07 -1.12
C THR A 249 -3.89 -15.82 -0.49
N VAL A 250 -4.58 -15.23 0.50
CA VAL A 250 -4.14 -14.03 1.22
C VAL A 250 -3.57 -14.40 2.60
N THR A 251 -4.16 -15.37 3.29
CA THR A 251 -3.81 -15.69 4.68
C THR A 251 -2.64 -16.66 4.83
N VAL A 252 -2.16 -17.29 3.76
CA VAL A 252 -1.05 -18.26 3.82
C VAL A 252 0.28 -17.65 4.30
N PHE A 253 0.52 -16.37 4.02
CA PHE A 253 1.73 -15.67 4.46
C PHE A 253 1.54 -14.84 5.74
N LEU A 254 0.37 -14.91 6.37
CA LEU A 254 0.13 -14.23 7.64
C LEU A 254 0.64 -15.09 8.79
N ASP A 255 1.48 -14.48 9.64
CA ASP A 255 1.78 -15.05 10.94
C ASP A 255 0.46 -15.17 11.73
N LYS A 256 0.15 -16.38 12.19
CA LYS A 256 -1.02 -16.61 13.03
C LYS A 256 -0.89 -15.70 14.26
N LYS A 257 -1.97 -14.97 14.60
CA LYS A 257 -2.05 -14.23 15.86
C LYS A 257 -1.61 -15.14 17.00
N VAL A 258 -0.50 -14.81 17.64
CA VAL A 258 -0.13 -15.40 18.91
C VAL A 258 -1.13 -14.83 19.91
N GLU A 259 -2.14 -15.62 20.26
CA GLU A 259 -3.02 -15.29 21.38
C GLU A 259 -2.14 -15.32 22.64
N VAL A 260 -1.68 -14.13 23.05
CA VAL A 260 -1.00 -13.97 24.33
C VAL A 260 -2.07 -14.07 25.40
N ASP A 261 -2.21 -15.27 25.93
CA ASP A 261 -3.07 -15.61 27.05
C ASP A 261 -2.54 -14.88 28.30
N LEU A 262 -3.08 -13.69 28.57
CA LEU A 262 -2.66 -12.83 29.70
C LEU A 262 -2.80 -13.52 31.05
N ASP A 263 -3.65 -14.55 31.14
CA ASP A 263 -3.88 -15.35 32.34
C ASP A 263 -2.74 -16.33 32.66
N LYS A 264 -1.81 -16.57 31.71
CA LYS A 264 -0.62 -17.42 31.89
C LYS A 264 0.67 -16.63 32.09
N VAL A 265 0.58 -15.31 32.17
CA VAL A 265 1.75 -14.46 32.46
C VAL A 265 1.99 -14.51 33.97
N GLU A 266 2.76 -15.52 34.40
CA GLU A 266 3.37 -15.51 35.72
C GLU A 266 4.41 -14.38 35.73
N ILE A 267 4.01 -13.22 36.29
CA ILE A 267 4.96 -12.20 36.71
C ILE A 267 5.61 -12.79 37.95
N PRO A 268 6.92 -13.15 37.94
CA PRO A 268 7.60 -13.48 39.18
C PRO A 268 7.61 -12.19 39.99
N VAL A 269 6.65 -12.07 40.91
CA VAL A 269 6.75 -11.13 42.01
C VAL A 269 8.02 -11.54 42.73
N VAL A 270 9.04 -10.69 42.65
CA VAL A 270 10.18 -10.81 43.56
C VAL A 270 9.58 -10.62 44.94
N GLU A 271 9.34 -11.73 45.63
CA GLU A 271 8.89 -11.72 47.02
C GLU A 271 9.88 -10.85 47.78
N GLN A 272 9.31 -9.79 48.38
CA GLN A 272 9.85 -8.96 49.45
C GLN A 272 11.37 -8.97 49.56
N ILE A 273 11.98 -7.87 49.11
CA ILE A 273 13.27 -7.44 49.64
C ILE A 273 13.11 -7.43 51.16
N ASP A 274 13.79 -8.36 51.83
CA ASP A 274 13.80 -8.48 53.28
C ASP A 274 14.39 -7.18 53.84
N GLU A 275 13.52 -6.28 54.33
CA GLU A 275 13.91 -4.96 54.83
C GLU A 275 14.94 -5.10 55.98
N ASP A 276 14.90 -6.21 56.72
CA ASP A 276 15.86 -6.53 57.77
C ASP A 276 17.26 -6.88 57.21
N ALA A 277 17.35 -7.45 56.00
CA ALA A 277 18.63 -7.71 55.34
C ALA A 277 19.25 -6.43 54.76
N LEU A 278 18.42 -5.48 54.32
CA LEU A 278 18.89 -4.18 53.83
C LEU A 278 19.33 -3.26 54.97
N SER A 279 18.60 -3.29 56.10
CA SER A 279 18.97 -2.57 57.33
C SER A 279 20.31 -3.06 57.89
N ASN A 280 20.49 -4.37 58.06
CA ASN A 280 21.71 -4.92 58.64
C ASN A 280 22.95 -4.68 57.77
N SER A 281 22.83 -4.78 56.44
CA SER A 281 23.93 -4.47 55.52
C SER A 281 24.28 -2.98 55.49
N THR A 282 23.31 -2.09 55.65
CA THR A 282 23.55 -0.65 55.74
C THR A 282 24.20 -0.28 57.08
N ASP A 283 23.80 -0.91 58.18
CA ASP A 283 24.40 -0.68 59.50
C ASP A 283 25.82 -1.26 59.62
N GLU A 284 26.12 -2.40 58.96
CA GLU A 284 27.47 -2.94 58.86
C GLU A 284 28.40 -2.02 58.04
N LEU A 285 27.94 -1.52 56.88
CA LEU A 285 28.69 -0.56 56.08
C LEU A 285 28.91 0.77 56.81
N LEU A 286 27.92 1.25 57.57
CA LEU A 286 28.08 2.46 58.39
C LEU A 286 29.06 2.22 59.56
N LYS A 287 29.10 1.02 60.14
CA LYS A 287 30.11 0.68 61.16
C LYS A 287 31.52 0.58 60.59
N GLU A 288 31.70 0.02 59.39
CA GLU A 288 33.01 0.00 58.72
C GLU A 288 33.50 1.43 58.43
N LEU A 289 32.64 2.29 57.87
CA LEU A 289 32.97 3.68 57.59
C LEU A 289 33.23 4.52 58.86
N GLN A 290 32.53 4.23 59.96
CA GLN A 290 32.77 4.89 61.25
C GLN A 290 34.00 4.34 62.00
N GLY A 291 34.38 3.09 61.73
CA GLY A 291 35.60 2.47 62.24
C GLY A 291 36.85 3.08 61.61
N GLU A 292 36.82 3.36 60.31
CA GLU A 292 37.93 4.02 59.60
C GLU A 292 38.10 5.51 59.97
N ALA A 293 37.04 6.17 60.47
CA ALA A 293 37.07 7.60 60.79
C ALA A 293 37.60 7.93 62.21
N LYS A 294 38.03 6.95 63.02
CA LYS A 294 38.44 7.15 64.42
C LYS A 294 39.90 6.84 64.76
N GLU A 295 40.79 6.75 63.78
CA GLU A 295 42.24 6.90 64.03
C GLU A 295 42.82 8.15 63.35
N PRO A 296 42.98 9.26 64.10
CA PRO A 296 44.01 10.24 63.82
C PRO A 296 45.11 10.06 64.87
N GLN A 297 46.23 9.41 64.53
CA GLN A 297 47.43 9.54 65.36
C GLN A 297 48.75 9.32 64.60
N LYS A 298 49.38 10.49 64.36
CA LYS A 298 50.82 10.80 64.18
C LYS A 298 51.46 10.56 62.82
#